data_AF-A0A8H7D8J6-F1
#
_entry.id   AF-A0A8H7D8J6-F1
#
_cell.length_a   1.000
_cell.length_b   1.000
_cell.length_c   1.000
_cell.angle_alpha   90.00
_cell.angle_beta   90.00
_cell.angle_gamma   90.00
#
_symmetry.space_group_name_H-M   'P 1'
#
loop_
_entity.id
_entity.type
_entity.pdbx_description
1 polymer ?
#
loop_
_entity_poly.entity_id
_entity_poly.type
_entity_poly.pdbx_seq_one_letter_code
_entity_poly.pdbx_strand_id
1 'polypeptide(L)'
;MAYRSNTTRYAASQSHYSTFNSPTRRRLPLEVYNPPKWRASMAGGTGLHSPVFFDYLGQAGQGVSMRDLRLKGVSTPIQCPNDLVLAHTRLQRIIFRIIWPGYEHVEWCRTITVTSSNGAAITRAALGVQIASSFAHFVEKSQYETPTSRDWMVAPSCVRFEHLYLISLHNTFEDVWQAEVALDLC
;
A
#
# COMPACT_ATOMS: atom_id res chain seq x y z
N MET A 1 -38.72 -2.28 13.03
CA MET A 1 -37.97 -1.26 12.25
C MET A 1 -36.70 -1.92 11.72
N ALA A 2 -36.64 -2.15 10.41
CA ALA A 2 -35.52 -2.84 9.76
C ALA A 2 -34.36 -1.87 9.48
N TYR A 3 -33.19 -2.14 10.05
CA TYR A 3 -31.95 -1.47 9.65
C TYR A 3 -31.34 -2.24 8.47
N ARG A 4 -31.38 -1.64 7.28
CA ARG A 4 -30.67 -2.14 6.10
C ARG A 4 -29.17 -1.91 6.30
N SER A 5 -28.45 -3.00 6.48
CA SER A 5 -26.99 -3.07 6.42
C SER A 5 -26.53 -2.69 5.02
N ASN A 6 -25.98 -1.49 4.83
CA ASN A 6 -25.31 -1.10 3.59
C ASN A 6 -23.88 -1.66 3.54
N THR A 7 -23.74 -2.99 3.70
CA THR A 7 -22.45 -3.70 3.57
C THR A 7 -22.13 -4.05 2.12
N THR A 8 -22.96 -3.63 1.16
CA THR A 8 -22.88 -4.13 -0.23
C THR A 8 -22.51 -3.03 -1.21
N ARG A 9 -21.22 -2.67 -1.32
CA ARG A 9 -20.68 -2.05 -2.55
C ARG A 9 -19.27 -2.45 -3.00
N TYR A 10 -18.48 -3.22 -2.23
CA TYR A 10 -17.14 -3.65 -2.68
C TYR A 10 -16.85 -5.15 -2.58
N ALA A 11 -17.85 -5.98 -2.29
CA ALA A 11 -17.75 -7.42 -2.61
C ALA A 11 -17.66 -7.68 -4.14
N ALA A 12 -17.96 -6.66 -4.97
CA ALA A 12 -18.03 -6.76 -6.43
C ALA A 12 -16.75 -6.35 -7.18
N SER A 13 -15.63 -6.06 -6.50
CA SER A 13 -14.33 -5.82 -7.17
C SER A 13 -13.35 -6.99 -7.06
N GLN A 14 -13.82 -8.18 -6.69
CA GLN A 14 -12.97 -9.37 -6.56
C GLN A 14 -12.64 -10.08 -7.89
N SER A 15 -12.96 -9.51 -9.06
CA SER A 15 -12.99 -10.26 -10.33
C SER A 15 -11.82 -10.06 -11.29
N HIS A 16 -10.67 -9.51 -10.86
CA HIS A 16 -9.43 -9.52 -11.68
C HIS A 16 -8.15 -9.65 -10.84
N TYR A 17 -8.12 -10.53 -9.82
CA TYR A 17 -6.85 -10.86 -9.19
C TYR A 17 -6.04 -11.75 -10.14
N SER A 18 -5.05 -11.16 -10.81
CA SER A 18 -3.97 -11.92 -11.45
C SER A 18 -3.42 -12.93 -10.43
N THR A 19 -3.44 -14.21 -10.79
CA THR A 19 -2.79 -15.26 -9.99
C THR A 19 -1.30 -14.97 -9.99
N PHE A 20 -0.67 -15.04 -8.81
CA PHE A 20 0.77 -14.89 -8.73
C PHE A 20 1.46 -16.08 -9.40
N ASN A 21 2.57 -15.82 -10.09
CA ASN A 21 3.40 -16.85 -10.68
C ASN A 21 4.07 -17.72 -9.60
N SER A 22 4.37 -17.13 -8.44
CA SER A 22 4.87 -17.86 -7.28
C SER A 22 3.72 -18.58 -6.59
N PRO A 23 3.82 -19.91 -6.36
CA PRO A 23 2.76 -20.68 -5.69
C PRO A 23 2.64 -20.37 -4.20
N THR A 24 3.69 -19.80 -3.60
CA THR A 24 3.74 -19.42 -2.19
C THR A 24 3.35 -17.96 -1.95
N ARG A 25 3.20 -17.17 -3.02
CA ARG A 25 2.85 -15.77 -2.92
C ARG A 25 1.35 -15.60 -2.68
N ARG A 26 1.02 -14.78 -1.68
CA ARG A 26 -0.37 -14.48 -1.30
C ARG A 26 -0.53 -13.02 -0.93
N ARG A 27 -1.69 -12.44 -1.23
CA ARG A 27 -2.02 -11.06 -0.83
C ARG A 27 -2.21 -11.00 0.68
N LEU A 28 -1.73 -9.93 1.28
CA LEU A 28 -2.00 -9.59 2.67
C LEU A 28 -3.47 -9.14 2.78
N PRO A 29 -4.29 -9.70 3.69
CA PRO A 29 -5.68 -9.29 3.87
C PRO A 29 -5.73 -7.95 4.60
N LEU A 30 -5.52 -6.86 3.86
CA LEU A 30 -5.47 -5.51 4.41
C LEU A 30 -6.88 -4.98 4.69
N GLU A 31 -7.09 -4.47 5.90
CA GLU A 31 -8.30 -3.71 6.20
C GLU A 31 -8.20 -2.31 5.56
N VAL A 32 -9.23 -1.94 4.82
CA VAL A 32 -9.33 -0.61 4.21
C VAL A 32 -9.65 0.41 5.30
N TYR A 33 -8.85 1.46 5.36
CA TYR A 33 -9.05 2.55 6.30
C TYR A 33 -10.41 3.20 6.08
N ASN A 34 -11.22 3.21 7.14
CA ASN A 34 -12.50 3.91 7.19
C ASN A 34 -12.38 5.11 8.14
N PRO A 35 -12.52 6.36 7.65
CA PRO A 35 -12.40 7.53 8.51
C PRO A 35 -13.52 7.58 9.56
N PRO A 36 -13.27 8.25 10.71
CA PRO A 36 -14.33 8.55 11.66
C PRO A 36 -15.50 9.29 11.01
N LYS A 37 -16.74 9.01 11.47
CA LYS A 37 -17.97 9.55 10.88
C LYS A 37 -17.96 11.07 10.70
N TRP A 38 -17.41 11.81 11.65
CA TRP A 38 -17.32 13.28 11.59
C TRP A 38 -16.42 13.78 10.45
N ARG A 39 -15.34 13.06 10.13
CA ARG A 39 -14.50 13.34 8.95
C ARG A 39 -15.21 12.98 7.67
N ALA A 40 -15.85 11.80 7.63
CA ALA A 40 -16.61 11.36 6.46
C ALA A 40 -17.73 12.35 6.09
N SER A 41 -18.37 12.98 7.06
CA SER A 41 -19.41 14.00 6.81
C SER A 41 -18.88 15.34 6.31
N MET A 42 -17.60 15.63 6.53
CA MET A 42 -16.96 16.88 6.08
C MET A 42 -16.22 16.72 4.76
N ALA A 43 -15.91 15.49 4.36
CA ALA A 43 -15.32 15.20 3.06
C ALA A 43 -16.30 15.59 1.96
N GLY A 44 -16.02 16.70 1.29
CA GLY A 44 -16.83 17.27 0.23
C GLY A 44 -16.78 16.45 -1.06
N GLY A 45 -17.32 15.23 -1.03
CA GLY A 45 -17.63 14.41 -2.21
C GLY A 45 -16.49 14.15 -3.19
N THR A 46 -15.24 14.37 -2.81
CA THR A 46 -14.08 14.12 -3.67
C THR A 46 -14.00 12.63 -3.97
N GLY A 47 -14.18 12.28 -5.25
CA GLY A 47 -14.09 10.90 -5.71
C GLY A 47 -12.70 10.32 -5.47
N LEU A 48 -12.62 9.00 -5.27
CA LEU A 48 -11.34 8.32 -5.07
C LEU A 48 -10.47 8.41 -6.33
N HIS A 49 -9.17 8.60 -6.11
CA HIS A 49 -8.19 8.60 -7.19
C HIS A 49 -7.87 7.19 -7.69
N SER A 50 -7.48 7.08 -8.97
CA SER A 50 -7.10 5.81 -9.57
C SER A 50 -5.86 5.19 -8.89
N PRO A 51 -5.79 3.86 -8.75
CA PRO A 51 -4.65 3.19 -8.14
C PRO A 51 -3.36 3.36 -8.95
N VAL A 52 -2.23 3.32 -8.25
CA VAL A 52 -0.89 3.25 -8.86
C VAL A 52 -0.37 1.83 -8.73
N PHE A 53 -0.16 1.12 -9.84
CA PHE A 53 0.38 -0.23 -9.84
C PHE A 53 1.91 -0.25 -9.90
N PHE A 54 2.52 -1.27 -9.30
CA PHE A 54 3.95 -1.48 -9.28
C PHE A 54 4.23 -2.91 -9.73
N ASP A 55 4.82 -3.07 -10.90
CA ASP A 55 5.18 -4.37 -11.45
C ASP A 55 6.58 -4.31 -12.03
N TYR A 56 7.30 -5.43 -11.99
CA TYR A 56 8.49 -5.57 -12.83
C TYR A 56 8.11 -5.49 -14.31
N LEU A 57 9.07 -5.07 -15.15
CA LEU A 57 8.87 -5.04 -16.60
C LEU A 57 8.46 -6.43 -17.12
N GLY A 58 7.29 -6.50 -17.77
CA GLY A 58 6.73 -7.74 -18.32
C GLY A 58 6.04 -8.66 -17.31
N GLN A 59 5.89 -8.24 -16.04
CA GLN A 59 5.30 -9.06 -14.98
C GLN A 59 4.04 -8.40 -14.38
N ALA A 60 3.07 -8.06 -15.23
CA ALA A 60 1.86 -7.35 -14.81
C ALA A 60 1.09 -8.09 -13.70
N GLY A 61 0.72 -7.35 -12.64
CA GLY A 61 0.00 -7.84 -11.47
C GLY A 61 0.83 -8.70 -10.50
N GLN A 62 2.14 -8.86 -10.73
CA GLN A 62 3.02 -9.68 -9.87
C GLN A 62 3.63 -8.90 -8.71
N GLY A 63 3.62 -7.56 -8.79
CA GLY A 63 4.29 -6.72 -7.82
C GLY A 63 5.77 -6.49 -8.11
N VAL A 64 6.38 -5.70 -7.24
CA VAL A 64 7.83 -5.51 -7.14
C VAL A 64 8.30 -5.84 -5.73
N SER A 65 9.45 -6.49 -5.58
CA SER A 65 10.01 -6.76 -4.26
C SER A 65 10.35 -5.43 -3.56
N MET A 66 9.87 -5.25 -2.33
CA MET A 66 10.21 -4.08 -1.53
C MET A 66 11.69 -4.08 -1.12
N ARG A 67 12.31 -5.27 -1.02
CA ARG A 67 13.76 -5.40 -0.84
C ARG A 67 14.52 -4.83 -2.03
N ASP A 68 14.12 -5.19 -3.24
CA ASP A 68 14.75 -4.64 -4.46
C ASP A 68 14.61 -3.13 -4.53
N LEU A 69 13.41 -2.59 -4.24
CA LEU A 69 13.20 -1.14 -4.18
C LEU A 69 14.13 -0.46 -3.17
N ARG A 70 14.38 -1.06 -2.00
CA ARG A 70 15.31 -0.51 -1.01
C ARG A 70 16.78 -0.61 -1.43
N LEU A 71 17.19 -1.71 -2.03
CA LEU A 71 18.60 -1.95 -2.38
C LEU A 71 19.02 -1.24 -3.67
N LYS A 72 18.16 -1.26 -4.69
CA LYS A 72 18.44 -0.72 -6.03
C LYS A 72 17.88 0.69 -6.21
N GLY A 73 16.96 1.13 -5.34
CA GLY A 73 16.34 2.43 -5.43
C GLY A 73 15.56 2.60 -6.74
N VAL A 74 15.70 3.78 -7.35
CA VAL A 74 15.06 4.11 -8.64
C VAL A 74 15.56 3.28 -9.82
N SER A 75 16.68 2.55 -9.66
CA SER A 75 17.23 1.65 -10.68
C SER A 75 16.55 0.28 -10.71
N THR A 76 15.55 0.05 -9.85
CA THR A 76 14.76 -1.18 -9.86
C THR A 76 14.02 -1.29 -11.20
N PRO A 77 14.05 -2.45 -11.90
CA PRO A 77 13.51 -2.61 -13.25
C PRO A 77 11.97 -2.75 -13.25
N ILE A 78 11.28 -1.72 -12.75
CA ILE A 78 9.83 -1.63 -12.75
C ILE A 78 9.32 -1.12 -14.10
N GLN A 79 8.06 -1.44 -14.42
CA GLN A 79 7.37 -0.90 -15.57
C GLN A 79 7.18 0.63 -15.43
N CYS A 80 7.47 1.37 -16.51
CA CYS A 80 7.30 2.83 -16.58
C CYS A 80 7.89 3.59 -15.36
N PRO A 81 9.19 3.44 -15.05
CA PRO A 81 9.77 3.95 -13.80
C PRO A 81 9.73 5.48 -13.68
N ASN A 82 9.82 6.18 -14.82
CA ASN A 82 9.82 7.63 -14.92
C ASN A 82 8.42 8.24 -15.07
N ASP A 83 7.36 7.42 -15.06
CA ASP A 83 6.00 7.91 -15.17
C ASP A 83 5.65 8.80 -13.98
N LEU A 84 5.06 9.97 -14.24
CA LEU A 84 4.71 10.97 -13.24
C LEU A 84 3.37 10.59 -12.61
N VAL A 85 3.46 9.83 -11.53
CA VAL A 85 2.28 9.34 -10.82
C VAL A 85 1.72 10.43 -9.91
N LEU A 86 0.41 10.36 -9.64
CA LEU A 86 -0.31 11.30 -8.77
C LEU A 86 -0.33 12.77 -9.24
N ALA A 87 0.26 13.11 -10.39
CA ALA A 87 0.23 14.48 -10.93
C ALA A 87 -1.20 15.04 -11.08
N HIS A 88 -2.14 14.18 -11.48
CA HIS A 88 -3.55 14.53 -11.64
C HIS A 88 -4.25 14.91 -10.33
N THR A 89 -3.71 14.50 -9.18
CA THR A 89 -4.31 14.77 -7.86
C THR A 89 -4.06 16.20 -7.39
N ARG A 90 -3.03 16.88 -7.94
CA ARG A 90 -2.52 18.19 -7.48
C ARG A 90 -2.08 18.22 -6.00
N LEU A 91 -2.00 17.06 -5.35
CA LEU A 91 -1.52 16.94 -3.98
C LEU A 91 -0.02 17.23 -3.94
N GLN A 92 0.41 17.95 -2.90
CA GLN A 92 1.83 18.14 -2.61
C GLN A 92 2.38 16.98 -1.76
N ARG A 93 1.51 16.39 -0.95
CA ARG A 93 1.79 15.29 -0.03
C ARG A 93 0.57 14.39 0.10
N ILE A 94 0.80 13.14 0.46
CA ILE A 94 -0.22 12.16 0.84
C ILE A 94 0.05 11.66 2.25
N ILE A 95 -1.00 11.23 2.93
CA ILE A 95 -0.93 10.47 4.18
C ILE A 95 -0.90 8.99 3.80
N PHE A 96 0.27 8.37 3.95
CA PHE A 96 0.44 6.95 3.75
C PHE A 96 0.18 6.20 5.07
N ARG A 97 -0.77 5.27 5.05
CA ARG A 97 -1.20 4.50 6.22
C ARG A 97 -0.94 3.02 6.00
N ILE A 98 -0.35 2.37 7.00
CA ILE A 98 -0.22 0.91 7.05
C ILE A 98 -1.19 0.41 8.13
N ILE A 99 -2.10 -0.48 7.74
CA ILE A 99 -2.93 -1.26 8.67
C ILE A 99 -2.53 -2.71 8.45
N TRP A 100 -1.77 -3.27 9.37
CA TRP A 100 -1.20 -4.59 9.19
C TRP A 100 -2.03 -5.61 10.01
N PRO A 101 -2.42 -6.76 9.42
CA PRO A 101 -3.20 -7.77 10.13
C PRO A 101 -2.49 -8.27 11.38
N GLY A 102 -3.17 -8.29 12.52
CA GLY A 102 -2.57 -8.63 13.81
C GLY A 102 -1.86 -7.46 14.52
N TYR A 103 -1.79 -6.29 13.88
CA TYR A 103 -1.17 -5.07 14.41
C TYR A 103 -2.07 -3.85 14.17
N GLU A 104 -3.39 -4.04 14.16
CA GLU A 104 -4.37 -2.98 13.94
C GLU A 104 -4.31 -1.89 15.03
N HIS A 105 -3.82 -2.25 16.21
CA HIS A 105 -3.57 -1.34 17.33
C HIS A 105 -2.31 -0.47 17.11
N VAL A 106 -1.42 -0.85 16.19
CA VAL A 106 -0.22 -0.07 15.86
C VAL A 106 -0.59 0.96 14.80
N GLU A 107 -0.81 2.20 15.23
CA GLU A 107 -1.05 3.28 14.29
C GLU A 107 0.25 3.65 13.54
N TRP A 108 0.31 3.29 12.25
CA TRP A 108 1.40 3.69 11.37
C TRP A 108 0.92 4.65 10.28
N CYS A 109 1.27 5.92 10.44
CA CYS A 109 1.02 6.97 9.46
C CYS A 109 2.31 7.74 9.16
N ARG A 110 2.55 7.98 7.87
CA ARG A 110 3.68 8.78 7.37
C ARG A 110 3.22 9.69 6.24
N THR A 111 3.76 10.90 6.22
CA THR A 111 3.56 11.80 5.10
C THR A 111 4.57 11.44 4.01
N ILE A 112 4.09 11.25 2.78
CA ILE A 112 4.94 11.11 1.59
C ILE A 112 4.76 12.37 0.74
N THR A 113 5.86 13.07 0.48
CA THR A 113 5.87 14.19 -0.46
C THR A 113 5.78 13.65 -1.88
N VAL A 114 4.76 14.05 -2.63
CA VAL A 114 4.47 13.55 -3.99
C VAL A 114 4.69 14.60 -5.08
N THR A 115 5.02 15.82 -4.68
CA THR A 115 5.47 16.89 -5.57
C THR A 115 6.75 17.49 -5.00
N SER A 116 7.80 17.58 -5.82
CA SER A 116 9.08 18.15 -5.42
C SER A 116 9.04 19.69 -5.36
N SER A 117 10.08 20.32 -4.81
CA SER A 117 10.13 21.78 -4.61
C SER A 117 10.02 22.59 -5.91
N ASN A 118 10.35 22.00 -7.06
CA ASN A 118 10.19 22.65 -8.36
C ASN A 118 8.79 22.44 -8.99
N GLY A 119 7.87 21.80 -8.27
CA GLY A 119 6.51 21.50 -8.73
C GLY A 119 6.37 20.22 -9.56
N ALA A 120 7.46 19.49 -9.84
CA ALA A 120 7.39 18.22 -10.55
C ALA A 120 6.82 17.11 -9.66
N ALA A 121 5.85 16.37 -10.19
CA ALA A 121 5.27 15.21 -9.53
C ALA A 121 6.29 14.07 -9.36
N ILE A 122 6.03 13.20 -8.39
CA ILE A 122 6.88 12.06 -8.07
C ILE A 122 6.83 11.02 -9.20
N THR A 123 7.98 10.41 -9.51
CA THR A 123 8.02 9.29 -10.45
C THR A 123 7.52 8.02 -9.79
N ARG A 124 7.01 7.07 -10.58
CA ARG A 124 6.56 5.75 -10.09
C ARG A 124 7.65 5.04 -9.28
N ALA A 125 8.90 5.05 -9.77
CA ALA A 125 10.01 4.43 -9.07
C ALA A 125 10.30 5.11 -7.73
N ALA A 126 10.35 6.44 -7.70
CA ALA A 126 10.58 7.19 -6.48
C ALA A 126 9.45 6.96 -5.44
N LEU A 127 8.20 6.91 -5.88
CA LEU A 127 7.07 6.59 -5.01
C LEU A 127 7.20 5.17 -4.41
N GLY A 128 7.54 4.19 -5.24
CA GLY A 128 7.77 2.82 -4.78
C GLY A 128 8.87 2.73 -3.72
N VAL A 129 9.99 3.44 -3.91
CA VAL A 129 11.09 3.50 -2.93
C VAL A 129 10.65 4.11 -1.60
N GLN A 130 9.84 5.17 -1.62
CA GLN A 130 9.32 5.80 -0.39
C GLN A 130 8.37 4.86 0.36
N ILE A 131 7.49 4.16 -0.35
CA ILE A 131 6.58 3.16 0.23
C ILE A 131 7.38 2.01 0.86
N ALA A 132 8.36 1.46 0.13
CA ALA A 132 9.23 0.39 0.62
C ALA A 132 10.00 0.81 1.88
N SER A 133 10.51 2.05 1.91
CA SER A 133 11.16 2.62 3.10
C SER A 133 10.21 2.73 4.30
N SER A 134 8.95 3.11 4.06
CA SER A 134 7.95 3.18 5.13
C SER A 134 7.61 1.80 5.69
N PHE A 135 7.41 0.79 4.84
CA PHE A 135 7.17 -0.59 5.28
C PHE A 135 8.32 -1.19 6.06
N ALA A 136 9.54 -0.88 5.65
CA ALA A 136 10.70 -1.32 6.37
C ALA A 136 10.76 -0.77 7.79
N HIS A 137 10.54 0.54 7.96
CA HIS A 137 10.49 1.13 9.29
C HIS A 137 9.31 0.60 10.11
N PHE A 138 8.18 0.29 9.45
CA PHE A 138 7.08 -0.40 10.10
C PHE A 138 7.53 -1.78 10.61
N VAL A 139 8.17 -2.60 9.78
CA VAL A 139 8.67 -3.93 10.16
C VAL A 139 9.69 -3.84 11.30
N GLU A 140 10.64 -2.91 11.20
CA GLU A 140 11.67 -2.64 12.22
C GLU A 140 11.07 -2.22 13.57
N LYS A 141 9.95 -1.49 13.58
CA LYS A 141 9.26 -1.11 14.82
C LYS A 141 8.38 -2.25 15.34
N SER A 142 7.57 -2.85 14.48
CA SER A 142 6.54 -3.82 14.86
C SER A 142 7.12 -5.15 15.37
N GLN A 143 8.38 -5.46 15.11
CA GLN A 143 9.05 -6.63 15.70
C GLN A 143 9.12 -6.60 17.24
N TYR A 144 8.95 -5.42 17.85
CA TYR A 144 8.93 -5.24 19.30
C TYR A 144 7.51 -5.13 19.88
N GLU A 145 6.49 -5.12 19.03
CA GLU A 145 5.08 -5.03 19.43
C GLU A 145 4.47 -6.42 19.55
N THR A 146 3.46 -6.58 20.42
CA THR A 146 2.79 -7.88 20.59
C THR A 146 1.66 -8.02 19.57
N PRO A 147 1.71 -9.02 18.68
CA PRO A 147 0.64 -9.21 17.69
C PRO A 147 -0.63 -9.75 18.34
N THR A 148 -1.79 -9.34 17.83
CA THR A 148 -3.10 -9.92 18.16
C THR A 148 -3.35 -11.22 17.38
N SER A 149 -2.62 -11.45 16.28
CA SER A 149 -2.65 -12.68 15.47
C SER A 149 -1.26 -13.14 15.06
N ARG A 150 -0.98 -14.44 15.19
CA ARG A 150 0.32 -15.02 14.85
C ARG A 150 0.52 -15.24 13.36
N ASP A 151 -0.55 -15.34 12.57
CA ASP A 151 -0.51 -15.69 11.14
C ASP A 151 0.23 -14.64 10.29
N TRP A 152 0.30 -13.42 10.79
CA TRP A 152 0.89 -12.25 10.13
C TRP A 152 1.96 -11.59 11.02
N MET A 153 2.48 -12.33 12.00
CA MET A 153 3.47 -11.81 12.95
C MET A 153 4.73 -11.34 12.21
N VAL A 154 5.15 -10.12 12.52
CA VAL A 154 6.41 -9.55 12.07
C VAL A 154 7.49 -10.02 13.03
N ALA A 155 8.33 -10.95 12.60
CA ALA A 155 9.40 -11.52 13.42
C ALA A 155 10.48 -12.17 12.53
N PRO A 156 11.71 -12.37 13.04
CA PRO A 156 12.79 -13.00 12.27
C PRO A 156 12.47 -14.40 11.72
N SER A 157 11.59 -15.16 12.38
CA SER A 157 11.14 -16.50 11.98
C SER A 157 9.79 -16.53 11.26
N CYS A 158 9.16 -15.37 11.05
CA CYS A 158 7.85 -15.24 10.42
C CYS A 158 7.94 -14.26 9.24
N VAL A 159 7.07 -13.24 9.20
CA VAL A 159 7.09 -12.26 8.13
C VAL A 159 8.25 -11.30 8.31
N ARG A 160 9.12 -11.23 7.30
CA ARG A 160 10.24 -10.30 7.23
C ARG A 160 10.04 -9.32 6.08
N PHE A 161 10.78 -8.21 6.13
CA PHE A 161 10.74 -7.20 5.08
C PHE A 161 11.06 -7.75 3.67
N GLU A 162 11.96 -8.73 3.58
CA GLU A 162 12.34 -9.36 2.31
C GLU A 162 11.25 -10.21 1.66
N HIS A 163 10.23 -10.60 2.42
CA HIS A 163 9.08 -11.34 1.93
C HIS A 163 8.03 -10.42 1.28
N LEU A 164 8.18 -9.09 1.39
CA LEU A 164 7.16 -8.15 0.97
C LEU A 164 7.29 -7.78 -0.52
N TYR A 165 6.15 -7.83 -1.21
CA TYR A 165 5.98 -7.34 -2.57
C TYR A 165 4.95 -6.21 -2.59
N LEU A 166 5.34 -5.06 -3.14
CA LEU A 166 4.43 -3.93 -3.37
C LEU A 166 3.66 -4.20 -4.66
N ILE A 167 2.32 -4.24 -4.60
CA ILE A 167 1.47 -4.49 -5.77
C ILE A 167 0.90 -3.19 -6.32
N SER A 168 0.27 -2.40 -5.45
CA SER A 168 -0.40 -1.17 -5.84
C SER A 168 -0.52 -0.20 -4.68
N LEU A 169 -0.89 1.04 -4.96
CA LEU A 169 -1.25 2.06 -3.98
C LEU A 169 -2.65 2.58 -4.30
N HIS A 170 -3.56 2.52 -3.33
CA HIS A 170 -4.96 2.88 -3.45
C HIS A 170 -5.28 4.12 -2.61
N ASN A 171 -6.05 5.03 -3.19
CA ASN A 171 -6.65 6.13 -2.45
C ASN A 171 -7.89 5.61 -1.73
N THR A 172 -7.93 5.78 -0.42
CA THR A 172 -9.01 5.24 0.42
C THR A 172 -9.94 6.34 0.92
N PHE A 173 -9.38 7.54 1.14
CA PHE A 173 -10.14 8.70 1.60
C PHE A 173 -9.30 9.97 1.45
N GLU A 174 -9.80 11.00 0.76
CA GLU A 174 -9.10 12.30 0.58
C GLU A 174 -7.62 12.14 0.19
N ASP A 175 -6.69 12.56 1.03
CA ASP A 175 -5.24 12.44 0.84
C ASP A 175 -4.64 11.19 1.52
N VAL A 176 -5.48 10.27 2.00
CA VAL A 176 -5.09 9.00 2.63
C VAL A 176 -4.98 7.89 1.60
N TRP A 177 -3.83 7.22 1.63
CA TRP A 177 -3.50 6.14 0.72
C TRP A 177 -2.98 4.92 1.48
N GLN A 178 -3.31 3.74 0.97
CA GLN A 178 -2.85 2.46 1.48
C GLN A 178 -2.25 1.62 0.35
N ALA A 179 -1.16 0.91 0.63
CA ALA A 179 -0.55 0.02 -0.34
C ALA A 179 -1.20 -1.35 -0.26
N GLU A 180 -1.44 -1.97 -1.41
CA GLU A 180 -1.72 -3.40 -1.50
C GLU A 180 -0.39 -4.17 -1.53
N VAL A 181 -0.28 -5.18 -0.67
CA VAL A 181 0.97 -5.93 -0.44
C VAL A 181 0.72 -7.42 -0.58
N ALA A 182 1.70 -8.12 -1.13
CA ALA A 182 1.75 -9.58 -1.09
C ALA A 182 2.96 -10.06 -0.28
N LEU A 183 2.84 -11.26 0.29
CA LEU A 183 3.90 -11.98 0.97
C LEU A 183 4.32 -13.17 0.13
N ASP A 184 5.63 -13.42 0.05
CA ASP A 184 6.21 -14.63 -0.50
C ASP A 184 7.15 -15.24 0.54
N LEU A 185 6.75 -16.39 1.11
CA LEU A 185 7.44 -17.03 2.25
C LEU A 185 8.35 -18.20 1.83
N CYS A 186 8.67 -18.31 0.53
CA CYS A 186 9.58 -19.32 0.01
C CYS A 186 11.02 -19.18 0.53
#